data_AF-A0A7H1C0X8-F1
#
_entry.id   AF-A0A7H1C0X8-F1
#
_cell.length_a   1.000
_cell.length_b   1.000
_cell.length_c   1.000
_cell.angle_alpha   90.00
_cell.angle_beta   90.00
_cell.angle_gamma   90.00
#
_symmetry.space_group_name_H-M   'P 1'
#
loop_
_entity.id
_entity.type
_entity.pdbx_description
1 polymer ?
#
loop_
_entity_poly.entity_id
_entity_poly.type
_entity_poly.pdbx_seq_one_letter_code
_entity_poly.pdbx_strand_id
1 'polypeptide(L)'
;MKWKNWLFISLLFSANSILAKVDVSPLFVQLSDAMAEAKKGEIAKSQQNLTALQQHFLNLEQNDSIAGIQVKNSLKVAIDSPNVETLEQLAKNLYSFEKEQNPVNYGAKHQDFIAKMTPLYMELKAAIQSKDLTNIKKAARQFGQNWAKHEKAVREISLTHYGKFERILGLLRITVNSEKADLIKIDKLAEELGIVMAEFNQLDVK
;
A
#
# COMPACT_ATOMS: atom_id res chain seq x y z
N MET A 1 -4.36 -64.42 -9.95
CA MET A 1 -3.92 -63.35 -10.87
C MET A 1 -3.84 -62.06 -10.06
N LYS A 2 -2.64 -61.63 -9.66
CA LYS A 2 -2.41 -60.46 -8.79
C LYS A 2 -2.03 -59.26 -9.66
N TRP A 3 -2.88 -58.24 -9.75
CA TRP A 3 -2.52 -56.98 -10.40
C TRP A 3 -2.00 -55.99 -9.36
N LYS A 4 -0.76 -55.54 -9.59
CA LYS A 4 -0.03 -54.56 -8.78
C LYS A 4 -0.16 -53.21 -9.48
N ASN A 5 -1.12 -52.39 -9.07
CA ASN A 5 -1.21 -51.01 -9.54
C ASN A 5 -0.20 -50.15 -8.79
N TRP A 6 0.75 -49.59 -9.54
CA TRP A 6 1.72 -48.63 -9.04
C TRP A 6 1.13 -47.23 -9.25
N LEU A 7 0.75 -46.55 -8.17
CA LEU A 7 0.36 -45.14 -8.20
C LEU A 7 1.61 -44.31 -7.86
N PHE A 8 2.22 -43.72 -8.88
CA PHE A 8 3.10 -42.56 -8.73
C PHE A 8 2.20 -41.31 -8.71
N ILE A 9 2.08 -40.66 -7.55
CA ILE A 9 1.52 -39.30 -7.46
C ILE A 9 2.67 -38.39 -7.08
N SER A 10 3.12 -37.60 -8.06
CA SER A 10 4.11 -36.54 -7.88
C SER A 10 3.52 -35.45 -6.99
N LEU A 11 4.11 -35.25 -5.82
CA LEU A 11 3.89 -34.09 -4.97
C LEU A 11 4.61 -32.88 -5.58
N LEU A 12 3.89 -32.06 -6.34
CA LEU A 12 4.31 -30.69 -6.63
C LEU A 12 4.01 -29.84 -5.38
N PHE A 13 4.97 -29.79 -4.46
CA PHE A 13 5.00 -28.76 -3.42
C PHE A 13 5.34 -27.42 -4.10
N SER A 14 4.33 -26.63 -4.44
CA SER A 14 4.51 -25.19 -4.64
C SER A 14 4.72 -24.56 -3.25
N ALA A 15 5.98 -24.50 -2.83
CA ALA A 15 6.39 -23.72 -1.66
C ALA A 15 6.19 -22.24 -1.99
N ASN A 16 5.04 -21.68 -1.60
CA ASN A 16 4.94 -20.23 -1.39
C ASN A 16 5.75 -19.93 -0.13
N SER A 17 7.06 -19.76 -0.29
CA SER A 17 7.91 -19.23 0.78
C SER A 17 7.46 -17.80 1.04
N ILE A 18 6.57 -17.60 2.01
CA ILE A 18 6.29 -16.28 2.56
C ILE A 18 7.57 -15.90 3.31
N LEU A 19 8.48 -15.19 2.64
CA LEU A 19 9.63 -14.60 3.31
C LEU A 19 9.08 -13.65 4.38
N ALA A 20 9.51 -13.82 5.63
CA ALA A 20 9.09 -12.93 6.71
C ALA A 20 9.49 -11.49 6.36
N LYS A 21 8.59 -10.53 6.63
CA LYS A 21 8.86 -9.10 6.44
C LYS A 21 10.15 -8.75 7.20
N VAL A 22 11.14 -8.14 6.54
CA VAL A 22 12.33 -7.63 7.22
C VAL A 22 11.89 -6.45 8.09
N ASP A 23 12.01 -6.61 9.41
CA ASP A 23 11.62 -5.57 10.35
C ASP A 23 12.71 -4.50 10.47
N VAL A 24 12.47 -3.37 9.82
CA VAL A 24 13.35 -2.20 9.84
C VAL A 24 12.93 -1.15 10.85
N SER A 25 11.80 -1.35 11.56
CA SER A 25 11.23 -0.35 12.47
C SER A 25 12.22 0.11 13.55
N PRO A 26 13.01 -0.78 14.18
CA PRO A 26 14.01 -0.37 15.17
C PRO A 26 15.07 0.60 14.61
N LEU A 27 15.42 0.49 13.32
CA LEU A 27 16.42 1.37 12.70
C LEU A 27 15.91 2.81 12.61
N PHE A 28 14.63 3.01 12.33
CA PHE A 28 14.04 4.36 12.28
C PHE A 28 13.93 5.02 13.66
N VAL A 29 13.71 4.22 14.72
CA VAL A 29 13.74 4.73 16.10
C VAL A 29 15.15 5.23 16.43
N GLN A 30 16.18 4.42 16.18
CA GLN A 30 17.57 4.81 16.44
C GLN A 30 18.01 6.01 15.59
N LEU A 31 17.55 6.09 14.34
CA LEU A 31 17.81 7.26 13.49
C LEU A 31 17.17 8.51 14.08
N SER A 32 15.94 8.40 14.60
CA SER A 32 15.24 9.52 15.23
C SER A 32 15.97 10.01 16.48
N ASP A 33 16.51 9.09 17.28
CA ASP A 33 17.35 9.43 18.44
C ASP A 33 18.64 10.13 18.01
N ALA A 34 19.31 9.64 16.96
CA ALA A 34 20.49 10.30 16.39
C ALA A 34 20.17 11.73 15.90
N MET A 35 19.05 11.91 15.19
CA MET A 35 18.57 13.22 14.75
C MET A 35 18.28 14.16 15.92
N ALA A 36 17.67 13.66 16.99
CA ALA A 36 17.37 14.45 18.18
C ALA A 36 18.65 14.93 18.88
N GLU A 37 19.66 14.07 19.02
CA GLU A 37 20.94 14.42 19.63
C GLU A 37 21.77 15.37 18.73
N ALA A 38 21.82 15.13 17.42
CA ALA A 38 22.47 16.04 16.48
C ALA A 38 21.85 17.46 16.54
N LYS A 39 20.52 17.55 16.64
CA LYS A 39 19.80 18.83 16.77
C LYS A 39 20.13 19.56 18.07
N LYS A 40 20.46 18.85 19.15
CA LYS A 40 20.91 19.43 20.43
C LYS A 40 22.40 19.83 20.40
N GLY A 41 23.13 19.54 19.32
CA GLY A 41 24.58 19.71 19.25
C GLY A 41 25.37 18.59 19.94
N GLU A 42 24.69 17.52 20.37
CA GLU A 42 25.28 16.37 21.07
C GLU A 42 25.86 15.36 20.06
N ILE A 43 26.85 15.80 19.28
CA ILE A 43 27.37 15.04 18.13
C ILE A 43 27.89 13.66 18.54
N ALA A 44 28.59 13.53 19.67
CA ALA A 44 29.10 12.23 20.14
C ALA A 44 27.97 11.23 20.43
N LYS A 45 26.85 11.68 21.02
CA LYS A 45 25.69 10.82 21.27
C LYS A 45 24.98 10.45 19.97
N SER A 46 24.90 11.39 19.03
CA SER A 46 24.40 11.09 17.68
C SER A 46 25.26 10.02 17.00
N GLN A 47 26.59 10.12 17.06
CA GLN A 47 27.49 9.11 16.51
C GLN A 47 27.29 7.75 17.17
N GLN A 48 27.18 7.70 18.50
CA GLN A 48 26.89 6.47 19.23
C GLN A 48 25.59 5.81 18.74
N ASN A 49 24.51 6.58 18.58
CA ASN A 49 23.24 6.07 18.05
C ASN A 49 23.38 5.55 16.61
N LEU A 50 24.14 6.25 15.76
CA LEU A 50 24.38 5.82 14.38
C LEU A 50 25.27 4.57 14.29
N THR A 51 26.26 4.43 15.16
CA THR A 51 27.06 3.20 15.24
C THR A 51 26.20 2.03 15.70
N ALA A 52 25.32 2.21 16.69
CA ALA A 52 24.37 1.19 17.10
C ALA A 52 23.40 0.82 15.96
N LEU A 53 22.90 1.81 15.22
CA LEU A 53 22.08 1.59 14.02
C LEU A 53 22.84 0.78 12.98
N GLN A 54 24.10 1.10 12.71
CA GLN A 54 24.93 0.36 11.77
C GLN A 54 25.09 -1.10 12.18
N GLN A 55 25.35 -1.39 13.45
CA GLN A 55 25.45 -2.76 13.94
C GLN A 55 24.13 -3.52 13.75
N HIS A 56 23.00 -2.90 14.08
CA HIS A 56 21.69 -3.51 13.86
C HIS A 56 21.40 -3.75 12.37
N PHE A 57 21.73 -2.79 11.51
CA PHE A 57 21.53 -2.91 10.07
C PHE A 57 22.36 -4.04 9.46
N LEU A 58 23.62 -4.19 9.87
CA LEU A 58 24.50 -5.26 9.38
C LEU A 58 24.05 -6.67 9.81
N ASN A 59 23.23 -6.76 10.86
CA ASN A 59 22.63 -8.02 11.30
C ASN A 59 21.32 -8.36 10.57
N LEU A 60 20.77 -7.45 9.76
CA LEU A 60 19.61 -7.76 8.92
C LEU A 60 20.02 -8.61 7.71
N GLU A 61 19.11 -9.49 7.30
CA GLU A 61 19.22 -10.16 6.01
C GLU A 61 19.22 -9.14 4.86
N GLN A 62 19.84 -9.51 3.74
CA GLN A 62 19.88 -8.68 2.53
C GLN A 62 20.53 -7.30 2.72
N ASN A 63 21.33 -7.08 3.76
CA ASN A 63 22.06 -5.82 3.97
C ASN A 63 23.09 -5.50 2.85
N ASP A 64 23.32 -6.44 1.94
CA ASP A 64 24.17 -6.37 0.75
C ASP A 64 23.39 -6.25 -0.57
N SER A 65 22.06 -6.14 -0.50
CA SER A 65 21.20 -5.72 -1.62
C SER A 65 21.57 -4.36 -2.19
N ILE A 66 20.98 -3.99 -3.33
CA ILE A 66 21.23 -2.69 -3.97
C ILE A 66 20.88 -1.55 -3.01
N ALA A 67 19.70 -1.58 -2.39
CA ALA A 67 19.33 -0.58 -1.40
C ALA A 67 20.15 -0.72 -0.11
N GLY A 68 20.51 -1.93 0.30
CA GLY A 68 21.30 -2.16 1.52
C GLY A 68 22.73 -1.58 1.42
N ILE A 69 23.36 -1.66 0.25
CA ILE A 69 24.64 -1.00 -0.03
C ILE A 69 24.50 0.53 0.10
N GLN A 70 23.41 1.12 -0.39
CA GLN A 70 23.18 2.56 -0.25
C GLN A 70 23.02 2.96 1.23
N VAL A 71 22.35 2.13 2.04
CA VAL A 71 22.25 2.35 3.49
C VAL A 71 23.63 2.32 4.14
N LYS A 72 24.47 1.31 3.86
CA LYS A 72 25.85 1.21 4.40
C LYS A 72 26.69 2.45 4.07
N ASN A 73 26.60 2.93 2.83
CA ASN A 73 27.32 4.12 2.40
C ASN A 73 26.84 5.38 3.14
N SER A 74 25.53 5.61 3.20
CA SER A 74 24.98 6.76 3.94
C SER A 74 25.24 6.69 5.45
N LEU A 75 25.26 5.49 6.03
CA LEU A 75 25.61 5.26 7.43
C LEU A 75 27.04 5.72 7.72
N LYS A 76 28.00 5.33 6.88
CA LYS A 76 29.39 5.77 7.02
C LYS A 76 29.49 7.30 7.00
N VAL A 77 28.86 7.93 6.01
CA VAL A 77 28.85 9.40 5.89
C VAL A 77 28.19 10.07 7.09
N ALA A 78 27.05 9.55 7.56
CA ALA A 78 26.34 10.10 8.71
C ALA A 78 27.11 9.92 10.03
N ILE A 79 27.83 8.81 10.21
CA ILE A 79 28.70 8.59 11.38
C ILE A 79 29.87 9.57 11.37
N ASP A 80 30.52 9.75 10.20
CA ASP A 80 31.67 10.64 10.04
C ASP A 80 31.27 12.11 10.25
N SER A 81 30.09 12.52 9.79
CA SER A 81 29.56 13.88 9.94
C SER A 81 28.05 13.90 10.18
N PRO A 82 27.59 13.74 11.44
CA PRO A 82 26.17 13.78 11.75
C PRO A 82 25.62 15.21 11.63
N ASN A 83 24.77 15.43 10.64
CA ASN A 83 24.07 16.69 10.42
C ASN A 83 22.72 16.43 9.72
N VAL A 84 21.91 17.47 9.55
CA VAL A 84 20.57 17.35 8.96
C VAL A 84 20.61 16.67 7.59
N GLU A 85 21.53 17.06 6.71
CA GLU A 85 21.63 16.54 5.35
C GLU A 85 22.01 15.05 5.35
N THR A 86 23.03 14.66 6.12
CA THR A 86 23.51 13.27 6.13
C THR A 86 22.49 12.32 6.77
N LEU A 87 21.79 12.78 7.81
CA LEU A 87 20.74 12.02 8.48
C LEU A 87 19.46 11.91 7.63
N GLU A 88 19.09 12.96 6.89
CA GLU A 88 18.00 12.89 5.92
C GLU A 88 18.31 11.92 4.78
N GLN A 89 19.55 11.93 4.27
CA GLN A 89 19.96 11.00 3.22
C GLN A 89 19.93 9.55 3.73
N LEU A 90 20.37 9.31 4.97
CA LEU A 90 20.24 8.00 5.60
C LEU A 90 18.78 7.57 5.75
N ALA A 91 17.88 8.48 6.16
CA ALA A 91 16.44 8.19 6.24
C ALA A 91 15.85 7.75 4.90
N LYS A 92 16.21 8.46 3.82
CA LYS A 92 15.78 8.12 2.44
C LYS A 92 16.27 6.74 2.03
N ASN A 93 17.54 6.42 2.30
CA ASN A 93 18.10 5.13 1.94
C ASN A 93 17.50 3.98 2.77
N LEU A 94 17.26 4.18 4.07
CA LEU A 94 16.56 3.20 4.92
C LEU A 94 15.14 2.95 4.44
N TYR A 95 14.44 3.99 3.99
CA TYR A 95 13.11 3.85 3.40
C TYR A 95 13.11 3.07 2.07
N SER A 96 14.09 3.32 1.20
CA SER A 96 14.26 2.53 -0.03
C SER A 96 14.58 1.06 0.29
N PHE A 97 15.43 0.81 1.29
CA PHE A 97 15.70 -0.54 1.77
C PHE A 97 14.44 -1.21 2.32
N GLU A 98 13.65 -0.52 3.14
CA GLU A 98 12.37 -1.06 3.61
C GLU A 98 11.48 -1.50 2.43
N LYS A 99 11.35 -0.66 1.40
CA LYS A 99 10.53 -0.97 0.23
C LYS A 99 11.03 -2.17 -0.56
N GLU A 100 12.35 -2.26 -0.73
CA GLU A 100 12.99 -3.36 -1.45
C GLU A 100 12.79 -4.69 -0.71
N GLN A 101 12.97 -4.69 0.61
CA GLN A 101 12.85 -5.89 1.44
C GLN A 101 11.40 -6.27 1.71
N ASN A 102 10.49 -5.30 1.66
CA ASN A 102 9.08 -5.47 1.97
C ASN A 102 8.21 -5.01 0.81
N PRO A 103 8.33 -5.65 -0.37
CA PRO A 103 7.58 -5.25 -1.55
C PRO A 103 6.09 -5.39 -1.29
N VAL A 104 5.33 -4.35 -1.64
CA VAL A 104 3.87 -4.39 -1.56
C VAL A 104 3.36 -5.28 -2.70
N ASN A 105 2.63 -6.33 -2.36
CA ASN A 105 1.96 -7.16 -3.37
C ASN A 105 0.72 -6.42 -3.91
N TYR A 106 0.93 -5.61 -4.93
CA TYR A 106 -0.13 -4.82 -5.57
C TYR A 106 -1.16 -5.70 -6.30
N GLY A 107 -0.75 -6.86 -6.83
CA GLY A 107 -1.69 -7.85 -7.39
C GLY A 107 -2.70 -8.35 -6.34
N ALA A 108 -2.24 -8.70 -5.14
CA ALA A 108 -3.13 -9.09 -4.05
C ALA A 108 -4.04 -7.94 -3.59
N LYS A 109 -3.51 -6.71 -3.53
CA LYS A 109 -4.31 -5.51 -3.20
C LYS A 109 -5.35 -5.18 -4.26
N HIS A 110 -5.02 -5.41 -5.53
CA HIS A 110 -5.93 -5.26 -6.66
C HIS A 110 -7.08 -6.26 -6.56
N GLN A 111 -6.78 -7.55 -6.37
CA GLN A 111 -7.80 -8.59 -6.20
C GLN A 111 -8.68 -8.35 -4.97
N ASP A 112 -8.10 -7.93 -3.84
CA ASP A 112 -8.87 -7.57 -2.64
C ASP A 112 -9.79 -6.37 -2.90
N PHE A 113 -9.33 -5.33 -3.60
CA PHE A 113 -10.20 -4.22 -4.01
C PHE A 113 -11.39 -4.71 -4.84
N ILE A 114 -11.16 -5.51 -5.88
CA ILE A 114 -12.23 -6.03 -6.74
C ILE A 114 -13.22 -6.85 -5.92
N ALA A 115 -12.73 -7.76 -5.09
CA ALA A 115 -13.56 -8.63 -4.25
C ALA A 115 -14.42 -7.83 -3.25
N LYS A 116 -13.89 -6.75 -2.66
CA LYS A 116 -14.61 -5.95 -1.66
C LYS A 116 -15.54 -4.92 -2.28
N MET A 117 -15.17 -4.30 -3.38
CA MET A 117 -15.92 -3.19 -3.95
C MET A 117 -17.02 -3.63 -4.90
N THR A 118 -16.87 -4.77 -5.58
CA THR A 118 -17.91 -5.33 -6.49
C THR A 118 -19.28 -5.52 -5.80
N PRO A 119 -19.39 -6.20 -4.65
CA PRO A 119 -20.69 -6.33 -3.98
C PRO A 119 -21.28 -4.99 -3.54
N LEU A 120 -20.45 -4.05 -3.06
CA LEU A 120 -20.90 -2.71 -2.68
C LEU A 120 -21.42 -1.91 -3.88
N TYR A 121 -20.82 -2.09 -5.05
CA TYR A 121 -21.32 -1.50 -6.29
C TYR A 121 -22.69 -2.07 -6.68
N MET A 122 -22.88 -3.40 -6.54
CA MET A 122 -24.18 -4.04 -6.78
C MET A 122 -25.25 -3.54 -5.81
N GLU A 123 -24.93 -3.38 -4.53
CA GLU A 123 -25.83 -2.77 -3.53
C GLU A 123 -26.19 -1.33 -3.91
N LEU A 124 -25.23 -0.53 -4.37
CA LEU A 124 -25.48 0.83 -4.85
C LEU A 124 -26.43 0.84 -6.06
N LYS A 125 -26.22 -0.02 -7.07
CA LYS A 125 -27.13 -0.11 -8.22
C LYS A 125 -28.54 -0.55 -7.82
N ALA A 126 -28.67 -1.53 -6.92
CA ALA A 126 -29.97 -1.95 -6.40
C ALA A 126 -30.68 -0.83 -5.62
N ALA A 127 -29.94 -0.07 -4.80
CA ALA A 127 -30.49 1.08 -4.09
C ALA A 127 -30.99 2.17 -5.05
N ILE A 128 -30.25 2.44 -6.14
CA ILE A 128 -30.66 3.40 -7.18
C ILE A 128 -31.95 2.96 -7.87
N GLN A 129 -32.10 1.67 -8.16
CA GLN A 129 -33.33 1.12 -8.77
C GLN A 129 -34.57 1.30 -7.88
N SER A 130 -34.41 1.25 -6.56
CA SER A 130 -35.51 1.49 -5.62
C SER A 130 -36.04 2.92 -5.63
N LYS A 131 -35.26 3.88 -6.15
CA LYS A 131 -35.51 5.33 -6.12
C LYS A 131 -35.67 5.91 -4.71
N ASP A 132 -35.37 5.14 -3.66
CA ASP A 132 -35.34 5.62 -2.28
C ASP A 132 -34.00 6.33 -1.99
N LEU A 133 -34.07 7.66 -1.90
CA LEU A 133 -32.89 8.49 -1.65
C LEU A 133 -32.18 8.16 -0.33
N THR A 134 -32.89 7.67 0.69
CA THR A 134 -32.28 7.26 1.97
C THR A 134 -31.39 6.04 1.77
N ASN A 135 -31.88 5.04 1.04
CA ASN A 135 -31.11 3.84 0.72
C ASN A 135 -29.93 4.15 -0.21
N ILE A 136 -30.13 5.02 -1.21
CA ILE A 136 -29.06 5.47 -2.12
C ILE A 136 -27.94 6.16 -1.32
N LYS A 137 -28.28 7.10 -0.42
CA LYS A 137 -27.31 7.79 0.44
C LYS A 137 -26.52 6.80 1.30
N LYS A 138 -27.21 5.80 1.87
CA LYS A 138 -26.57 4.77 2.70
C LYS A 138 -25.58 3.94 1.88
N ALA A 139 -26.00 3.41 0.74
CA ALA A 139 -25.14 2.60 -0.13
C ALA A 139 -23.94 3.40 -0.67
N ALA A 140 -24.16 4.65 -1.13
CA ALA A 140 -23.09 5.52 -1.60
C ALA A 140 -22.06 5.83 -0.49
N ARG A 141 -22.53 6.06 0.74
CA ARG A 141 -21.66 6.25 1.91
C ARG A 141 -20.84 5.00 2.22
N GLN A 142 -21.47 3.82 2.20
CA GLN A 142 -20.79 2.54 2.45
C GLN A 142 -19.72 2.25 1.39
N PHE A 143 -20.02 2.53 0.11
CA PHE A 143 -19.03 2.44 -0.96
C PHE A 143 -17.84 3.37 -0.69
N GLY A 144 -18.10 4.66 -0.43
CA GLY A 144 -17.05 5.66 -0.17
C GLY A 144 -16.17 5.34 1.05
N GLN A 145 -16.74 4.79 2.12
CA GLN A 145 -15.98 4.38 3.31
C GLN A 145 -15.04 3.20 3.03
N ASN A 146 -15.44 2.27 2.17
CA ASN A 146 -14.56 1.17 1.79
C ASN A 146 -13.54 1.60 0.74
N TRP A 147 -13.91 2.49 -0.19
CA TRP A 147 -12.98 3.13 -1.11
C TRP A 147 -11.77 3.74 -0.37
N ALA A 148 -11.99 4.51 0.70
CA ALA A 148 -10.91 5.12 1.48
C ALA A 148 -9.86 4.12 2.01
N LYS A 149 -10.23 2.86 2.25
CA LYS A 149 -9.31 1.80 2.70
C LYS A 149 -8.40 1.29 1.58
N HIS A 150 -8.85 1.41 0.33
CA HIS A 150 -8.14 0.91 -0.84
C HIS A 150 -7.55 2.02 -1.72
N GLU A 151 -7.93 3.29 -1.47
CA GLU A 151 -7.54 4.47 -2.25
C GLU A 151 -6.04 4.49 -2.57
N LYS A 152 -5.20 4.33 -1.53
CA LYS A 152 -3.75 4.30 -1.70
C LYS A 152 -3.33 3.20 -2.67
N ALA A 153 -3.83 1.97 -2.51
CA ALA A 153 -3.47 0.87 -3.39
C ALA A 153 -3.87 1.15 -4.84
N VAL A 154 -5.10 1.64 -5.07
CA VAL A 154 -5.57 1.99 -6.42
C VAL A 154 -4.72 3.10 -7.04
N ARG A 155 -4.33 4.11 -6.26
CA ARG A 155 -3.44 5.19 -6.72
C ARG A 155 -2.06 4.70 -7.12
N GLU A 156 -1.45 3.83 -6.33
CA GLU A 156 -0.13 3.25 -6.64
C GLU A 156 -0.20 2.27 -7.82
N ILE A 157 -1.33 1.56 -8.01
CA ILE A 157 -1.54 0.66 -9.16
C ILE A 157 -1.78 1.46 -10.45
N SER A 158 -2.66 2.47 -10.42
CA SER A 158 -2.99 3.27 -11.59
C SER A 158 -3.52 4.66 -11.21
N LEU A 159 -2.67 5.66 -11.36
CA LEU A 159 -3.02 7.07 -11.14
C LEU A 159 -4.21 7.52 -12.02
N THR A 160 -4.31 7.00 -13.24
CA THR A 160 -5.41 7.28 -14.17
C THR A 160 -6.75 6.80 -13.63
N HIS A 161 -6.85 5.55 -13.17
CA HIS A 161 -8.10 5.01 -12.61
C HIS A 161 -8.43 5.68 -11.29
N TYR A 162 -7.42 5.93 -10.43
CA TYR A 162 -7.60 6.71 -9.21
C TYR A 162 -8.27 8.05 -9.47
N GLY A 163 -7.78 8.84 -10.43
CA GLY A 163 -8.39 10.13 -10.78
C GLY A 163 -9.86 9.99 -11.25
N LYS A 164 -10.18 8.94 -12.01
CA LYS A 164 -11.56 8.65 -12.41
C LYS A 164 -12.45 8.31 -11.21
N PHE A 165 -11.99 7.44 -10.31
CA PHE A 165 -12.70 7.08 -9.08
C PHE A 165 -12.96 8.30 -8.20
N GLU A 166 -11.94 9.10 -7.90
CA GLU A 166 -12.07 10.31 -7.08
C GLU A 166 -13.10 11.29 -7.64
N ARG A 167 -13.04 11.55 -8.96
CA ARG A 167 -14.02 12.42 -9.63
C ARG A 167 -15.44 11.88 -9.45
N ILE A 168 -15.66 10.61 -9.78
CA ILE A 168 -16.99 10.01 -9.76
C ILE A 168 -17.53 9.97 -8.32
N LEU A 169 -16.73 9.54 -7.35
CA LEU A 169 -17.15 9.43 -5.96
C LEU A 169 -17.38 10.80 -5.31
N GLY A 170 -16.57 11.80 -5.65
CA GLY A 170 -16.78 13.19 -5.24
C GLY A 170 -18.11 13.74 -5.77
N LEU A 171 -18.36 13.59 -7.07
CA LEU A 171 -19.61 14.04 -7.71
C LEU A 171 -20.83 13.27 -7.19
N LEU A 172 -20.70 11.96 -6.96
CA LEU A 172 -21.76 11.12 -6.41
C LEU A 172 -22.10 11.61 -5.00
N ARG A 173 -21.10 11.80 -4.14
CA ARG A 173 -21.28 12.32 -2.77
C ARG A 173 -21.98 13.68 -2.76
N ILE A 174 -21.61 14.59 -3.64
CA ILE A 174 -22.26 15.90 -3.76
C ILE A 174 -23.73 15.73 -4.20
N THR A 175 -23.96 14.94 -5.25
CA THR A 175 -25.28 14.80 -5.86
C THR A 175 -26.28 14.13 -4.91
N VAL A 176 -25.88 13.03 -4.25
CA VAL A 176 -26.78 12.32 -3.31
C VAL A 176 -27.13 13.17 -2.08
N ASN A 177 -26.26 14.09 -1.66
CA ASN A 177 -26.47 14.92 -0.47
C ASN A 177 -27.06 16.31 -0.76
N SER A 178 -27.32 16.63 -2.02
CA SER A 178 -27.97 17.89 -2.39
C SER A 178 -29.42 17.96 -1.92
N GLU A 179 -29.94 19.18 -1.71
CA GLU A 179 -31.33 19.41 -1.29
C GLU A 179 -32.35 18.84 -2.28
N LYS A 180 -32.02 18.88 -3.58
CA LYS A 180 -32.79 18.30 -4.68
C LYS A 180 -31.92 17.30 -5.44
N ALA A 181 -31.77 16.10 -4.88
CA ALA A 181 -30.97 15.04 -5.49
C ALA A 181 -31.48 14.67 -6.87
N ASP A 182 -30.60 14.80 -7.88
CA ASP A 182 -30.87 14.42 -9.26
C ASP A 182 -30.62 12.91 -9.43
N LEU A 183 -31.70 12.12 -9.42
CA LEU A 183 -31.63 10.67 -9.57
C LEU A 183 -31.07 10.22 -10.93
N ILE A 184 -31.29 11.00 -11.99
CA ILE A 184 -30.76 10.69 -13.33
C ILE A 184 -29.24 10.85 -13.32
N LYS A 185 -28.75 11.94 -12.71
CA LYS A 185 -27.32 12.16 -12.57
C LYS A 185 -26.66 11.13 -11.65
N ILE A 186 -27.33 10.72 -10.57
CA ILE A 186 -26.84 9.66 -9.68
C ILE A 186 -26.69 8.34 -10.44
N ASP A 187 -27.68 7.94 -11.24
CA ASP A 187 -27.62 6.70 -12.01
C ASP A 187 -26.49 6.74 -13.05
N LYS A 188 -26.33 7.85 -13.79
CA LYS A 188 -25.22 8.05 -14.73
C LYS A 188 -23.85 7.94 -14.05
N LEU A 189 -23.68 8.56 -12.89
CA LEU A 189 -22.43 8.46 -12.11
C LEU A 189 -22.17 7.03 -11.63
N ALA A 190 -23.21 6.27 -11.29
CA ALA A 190 -23.07 4.86 -10.94
C ALA A 190 -22.70 4.00 -12.16
N GLU A 191 -23.24 4.27 -13.35
CA GLU A 191 -22.83 3.61 -14.58
C GLU A 191 -21.36 3.89 -14.92
N GLU A 192 -20.93 5.16 -14.83
CA GLU A 192 -19.52 5.55 -14.99
C GLU A 192 -18.63 4.82 -13.98
N LEU A 193 -19.06 4.71 -12.71
CA LEU A 193 -18.33 3.97 -11.69
C LEU A 193 -18.15 2.49 -12.08
N GLY A 194 -19.22 1.84 -12.57
CA GLY A 194 -19.18 0.46 -13.03
C GLY A 194 -18.20 0.25 -14.19
N ILE A 195 -18.15 1.18 -15.14
CA ILE A 195 -17.19 1.14 -16.26
C ILE A 195 -15.77 1.21 -15.71
N VAL A 196 -15.46 2.17 -14.84
CA VAL A 196 -14.11 2.32 -14.27
C VAL A 196 -13.70 1.11 -13.44
N MET A 197 -14.64 0.49 -12.70
CA MET A 197 -14.39 -0.76 -11.99
C MET A 197 -14.09 -1.92 -12.93
N ALA A 198 -14.80 -2.03 -14.05
CA ALA A 198 -14.57 -3.07 -15.05
C ALA A 198 -13.22 -2.88 -15.76
N GLU A 199 -12.89 -1.65 -16.16
CA GLU A 199 -11.57 -1.29 -16.72
C GLU A 199 -10.45 -1.63 -15.73
N PHE A 200 -10.60 -1.22 -14.48
CA PHE A 200 -9.61 -1.48 -13.44
C PHE A 200 -9.43 -2.98 -13.18
N ASN A 201 -10.51 -3.77 -13.17
CA ASN A 201 -10.44 -5.23 -12.99
C ASN A 201 -9.61 -5.93 -14.07
N GLN A 202 -9.62 -5.40 -15.30
CA GLN A 202 -8.89 -5.97 -16.43
C GLN A 202 -7.43 -5.52 -16.50
N LEU A 203 -6.99 -4.66 -15.58
CA LEU A 203 -5.63 -4.14 -15.58
C LEU A 203 -4.62 -5.23 -15.21
N ASP A 204 -3.58 -5.37 -16.03
CA ASP A 204 -2.44 -6.24 -15.73
C ASP A 204 -1.56 -5.59 -14.65
N VAL A 205 -1.72 -6.05 -13.40
CA VAL A 205 -0.97 -5.55 -12.24
C VAL A 205 0.27 -6.40 -12.06
N LYS A 206 1.43 -5.79 -12.30
CA LYS A 206 2.75 -6.38 -12.08
C LYS A 206 3.13 -6.44 -10.61
#